data_AF-A0A6I3EN41-F1
#
_entry.id   AF-A0A6I3EN41-F1
#
_cell.length_a   1.000
_cell.length_b   1.000
_cell.length_c   1.000
_cell.angle_alpha   90.00
_cell.angle_beta   90.00
_cell.angle_gamma   90.00
#
_symmetry.space_group_name_H-M   'P 1'
#
loop_
_entity.id
_entity.type
_entity.pdbx_description
1 polymer ?
#
loop_
_entity_poly.entity_id
_entity_poly.type
_entity_poly.pdbx_seq_one_letter_code
_entity_poly.pdbx_strand_id
1 'polypeptide(L)'
;MKNNKTNSFSLATTAFVTLAVVLSSCGSTSNSAAEVGGKKISRDELELTITELSDAGQTPVVDGEIAGDTARSVLTALIQGAAADVILKKYGQEITKADRDEIAVSVSQNTDTSEFTEHLKNLIIELNAGGLALNRVVAPDAKSASK
;
A
#
# COMPACT_ATOMS: atom_id res chain seq x y z
N MET A 1 7.08 37.77 70.09
CA MET A 1 6.05 37.94 69.04
C MET A 1 6.62 37.44 67.71
N LYS A 2 5.80 36.75 66.92
CA LYS A 2 6.16 35.78 65.85
C LYS A 2 6.86 36.37 64.60
N ASN A 3 7.85 35.59 64.15
CA ASN A 3 8.17 35.09 62.79
C ASN A 3 8.31 36.06 61.58
N ASN A 4 9.44 35.93 60.88
CA ASN A 4 9.47 35.78 59.41
C ASN A 4 10.82 35.19 58.97
N LYS A 5 10.84 33.90 58.61
CA LYS A 5 10.77 33.32 57.26
C LYS A 5 12.18 33.03 56.70
N THR A 6 12.62 31.81 56.98
CA THR A 6 13.65 31.07 56.25
C THR A 6 13.23 30.85 54.80
N ASN A 7 14.20 30.79 53.89
CA ASN A 7 14.27 29.92 52.70
C ASN A 7 15.56 30.29 51.94
N SER A 8 16.41 29.42 51.40
CA SER A 8 16.76 28.01 51.59
C SER A 8 17.64 27.70 50.39
N PHE A 9 18.85 27.18 50.64
CA PHE A 9 19.62 26.27 49.79
C PHE A 9 19.79 26.58 48.29
N SER A 10 20.97 27.08 47.93
CA SER A 10 21.51 27.02 46.57
C SER A 10 21.70 25.56 46.14
N LEU A 11 21.00 25.20 45.06
CA LEU A 11 21.09 23.91 44.38
C LEU A 11 22.47 23.73 43.73
N ALA A 12 23.15 22.70 44.18
CA ALA A 12 24.31 22.12 43.53
C ALA A 12 23.86 21.20 42.38
N THR A 13 24.52 21.36 41.23
CA THR A 13 24.89 20.32 40.24
C THR A 13 23.89 19.23 39.87
N THR A 14 23.46 19.26 38.60
CA THR A 14 23.28 18.01 37.83
C THR A 14 23.70 18.23 36.38
N ALA A 15 24.75 17.53 35.97
CA ALA A 15 25.24 17.48 34.61
C ALA A 15 24.20 16.79 33.70
N PHE A 16 23.79 17.46 32.62
CA PHE A 16 23.00 16.84 31.56
C PHE A 16 23.94 15.98 30.69
N VAL A 17 23.87 14.67 30.86
CA VAL A 17 24.42 13.71 29.90
C VAL A 17 23.52 13.74 28.67
N THR A 18 23.96 14.39 27.60
CA THR A 18 23.32 14.30 26.29
C THR A 18 23.51 12.89 25.76
N LEU A 19 22.50 12.04 25.93
CA LEU A 19 22.40 10.75 25.26
C LEU A 19 22.19 11.02 23.77
N ALA A 20 23.28 11.08 23.01
CA ALA A 20 23.23 11.05 21.56
C ALA A 20 22.68 9.67 21.14
N VAL A 21 21.37 9.60 20.90
CA VAL A 21 20.76 8.48 20.18
C VAL A 21 21.26 8.59 18.75
N VAL A 22 22.39 7.96 18.46
CA VAL A 22 22.80 7.68 17.10
C VAL A 22 21.78 6.69 16.58
N LEU A 23 20.80 7.18 15.82
CA LEU A 23 19.97 6.35 14.96
C LEU A 23 20.89 5.73 13.91
N SER A 24 21.63 4.69 14.29
CA SER A 24 22.18 3.74 13.35
C SER A 24 20.98 3.04 12.73
N SER A 25 20.42 3.64 11.68
CA SER A 25 19.54 3.00 10.73
C SER A 25 20.33 1.87 10.06
N CYS A 26 20.40 0.72 10.75
CA CYS A 26 20.40 -0.58 10.11
C CYS A 26 19.16 -0.63 9.22
N GLY A 27 19.19 -0.93 7.94
CA GLY A 27 20.23 -1.41 7.05
C GLY A 27 19.50 -1.76 5.76
N SER A 28 20.09 -1.46 4.61
CA SER A 28 19.58 -1.86 3.28
C SER A 28 18.08 -1.59 3.06
N THR A 29 17.73 -0.33 2.79
CA THR A 29 16.37 0.11 2.45
C THR A 29 15.91 -0.50 1.12
N SER A 30 15.37 -1.71 1.15
CA SER A 30 14.57 -2.20 0.02
C SER A 30 13.32 -1.33 -0.06
N ASN A 31 13.18 -0.53 -1.12
CA ASN A 31 11.97 0.28 -1.38
C ASN A 31 10.76 -0.57 -1.82
N SER A 32 10.74 -1.86 -1.49
CA SER A 32 9.71 -2.81 -1.89
C SER A 32 8.78 -3.09 -0.71
N ALA A 33 7.48 -2.90 -0.94
CA ALA A 33 6.43 -3.33 -0.02
C ALA A 33 6.11 -4.83 -0.18
N ALA A 34 6.21 -5.35 -1.40
CA ALA A 34 6.05 -6.78 -1.70
C ALA A 34 6.72 -7.16 -3.02
N GLU A 35 6.99 -8.45 -3.21
CA GLU A 35 7.47 -9.00 -4.49
C GLU A 35 6.68 -10.27 -4.85
N VAL A 36 6.21 -10.35 -6.10
CA VAL A 36 5.42 -11.48 -6.62
C VAL A 36 5.99 -11.89 -7.97
N GLY A 37 6.57 -13.09 -8.07
CA GLY A 37 7.10 -13.61 -9.34
C GLY A 37 8.11 -12.68 -10.02
N GLY A 38 8.95 -11.98 -9.24
CA GLY A 38 9.92 -11.01 -9.74
C GLY A 38 9.37 -9.61 -10.02
N LYS A 39 8.05 -9.39 -9.90
CA LYS A 39 7.44 -8.05 -9.92
C LYS A 39 7.48 -7.45 -8.51
N LYS A 40 8.10 -6.29 -8.39
CA LYS A 40 8.14 -5.53 -7.13
C LYS A 40 6.98 -4.55 -7.08
N ILE A 41 6.30 -4.54 -5.95
CA ILE A 41 5.40 -3.47 -5.53
C ILE A 41 6.23 -2.57 -4.62
N SER A 42 6.37 -1.30 -5.00
CA SER A 42 7.16 -0.35 -4.22
C SER A 42 6.39 0.11 -2.99
N ARG A 43 7.12 0.61 -1.99
CA ARG A 43 6.52 1.29 -0.85
C ARG A 43 5.81 2.58 -1.28
N ASP A 44 6.41 3.31 -2.20
CA ASP A 44 5.85 4.55 -2.75
C ASP A 44 4.50 4.32 -3.45
N GLU A 45 4.35 3.21 -4.18
CA GLU A 45 3.08 2.83 -4.81
C GLU A 45 1.97 2.56 -3.78
N LEU A 46 2.32 1.84 -2.70
CA LEU A 46 1.39 1.58 -1.61
C LEU A 46 0.98 2.88 -0.90
N GLU A 47 1.96 3.72 -0.55
CA GLU A 47 1.73 4.99 0.15
C GLU A 47 0.93 5.98 -0.72
N LEU A 48 1.22 6.06 -2.03
CA LEU A 48 0.45 6.85 -2.98
C LEU A 48 -1.00 6.37 -3.05
N THR A 49 -1.22 5.07 -3.23
CA THR A 49 -2.58 4.50 -3.33
C THR A 49 -3.40 4.77 -2.06
N ILE A 50 -2.79 4.60 -0.88
CA ILE A 50 -3.44 4.90 0.41
C ILE A 50 -3.82 6.38 0.49
N THR A 51 -2.90 7.26 0.08
CA THR A 51 -3.11 8.71 0.14
C THR A 51 -4.27 9.11 -0.77
N GLU A 52 -4.29 8.63 -2.01
CA GLU A 52 -5.37 8.93 -2.97
C GLU A 52 -6.72 8.36 -2.52
N LEU A 53 -6.74 7.17 -1.92
CA LEU A 53 -7.95 6.61 -1.30
C LEU A 53 -8.41 7.46 -0.11
N SER A 54 -7.49 8.03 0.67
CA SER A 54 -7.82 8.92 1.77
C SER A 54 -8.39 10.25 1.29
N ASP A 55 -7.75 10.86 0.28
CA ASP A 55 -8.19 12.12 -0.32
C ASP A 55 -9.59 11.97 -0.94
N ALA A 56 -9.88 10.80 -1.53
CA ALA A 56 -11.19 10.43 -2.04
C ALA A 56 -12.20 10.00 -0.95
N GLY A 57 -11.85 10.11 0.33
CA GLY A 57 -12.71 9.76 1.47
C GLY A 57 -12.99 8.27 1.66
N GLN A 58 -12.26 7.40 0.97
CA GLN A 58 -12.44 5.93 0.99
C GLN A 58 -11.70 5.27 2.15
N THR A 59 -10.64 5.90 2.67
CA THR A 59 -9.85 5.38 3.80
C THR A 59 -9.51 6.52 4.76
N PRO A 60 -9.93 6.48 6.03
CA PRO A 60 -9.57 7.53 6.96
C PRO A 60 -8.08 7.46 7.33
N VAL A 61 -7.36 8.57 7.14
CA VAL A 61 -6.06 8.83 7.76
C VAL A 61 -6.31 9.73 8.97
N VAL A 62 -5.93 9.26 10.17
CA VAL A 62 -6.10 10.01 11.43
C VAL A 62 -4.71 10.25 12.01
N ASP A 63 -4.37 11.52 12.24
CA ASP A 63 -3.06 11.93 12.77
C ASP A 63 -1.86 11.39 11.95
N GLY A 64 -2.04 11.20 10.64
CA GLY A 64 -1.02 10.65 9.73
C GLY A 64 -0.90 9.12 9.79
N GLU A 65 -1.77 8.45 10.52
CA GLU A 65 -1.82 6.99 10.64
C GLU A 65 -3.03 6.43 9.89
N ILE A 66 -2.87 5.22 9.36
CA ILE A 66 -3.98 4.41 8.83
C ILE A 66 -4.12 3.14 9.63
N ALA A 67 -5.33 2.59 9.65
CA ALA A 67 -5.56 1.30 10.26
C ALA A 67 -4.74 0.21 9.54
N GLY A 68 -4.05 -0.63 10.30
CA GLY A 68 -3.12 -1.62 9.74
C GLY A 68 -3.79 -2.69 8.87
N ASP A 69 -5.06 -3.00 9.14
CA ASP A 69 -5.91 -3.83 8.28
C ASP A 69 -6.24 -3.15 6.96
N THR A 70 -6.49 -1.83 6.95
CA THR A 70 -6.64 -1.06 5.70
C THR A 70 -5.37 -1.08 4.89
N ALA A 71 -4.21 -0.82 5.51
CA ALA A 71 -2.90 -0.89 4.85
C ALA A 71 -2.68 -2.24 4.17
N ARG A 72 -2.99 -3.33 4.91
CA ARG A 72 -2.88 -4.70 4.42
C ARG A 72 -3.87 -5.00 3.30
N SER A 73 -5.08 -4.46 3.37
CA SER A 73 -6.10 -4.65 2.33
C SER A 73 -5.64 -4.02 1.01
N VAL A 74 -5.14 -2.78 1.05
CA VAL A 74 -4.59 -2.09 -0.13
C VAL A 74 -3.39 -2.86 -0.69
N LEU A 75 -2.42 -3.24 0.16
CA LEU A 75 -1.28 -4.03 -0.28
C LEU A 75 -1.70 -5.39 -0.87
N THR A 76 -2.72 -6.04 -0.31
CA THR A 76 -3.26 -7.29 -0.83
C THR A 76 -3.84 -7.11 -2.22
N ALA A 77 -4.56 -6.01 -2.49
CA ALA A 77 -5.08 -5.72 -3.82
C ALA A 77 -3.95 -5.52 -4.84
N LEU A 78 -2.90 -4.78 -4.48
CA LEU A 78 -1.71 -4.61 -5.33
C LEU A 78 -1.01 -5.95 -5.62
N ILE A 79 -0.88 -6.80 -4.59
CA ILE A 79 -0.33 -8.17 -4.72
C ILE A 79 -1.19 -9.00 -5.67
N GLN A 80 -2.52 -8.93 -5.57
CA GLN A 80 -3.44 -9.66 -6.44
C GLN A 80 -3.29 -9.22 -7.90
N GLY A 81 -3.16 -7.92 -8.17
CA GLY A 81 -2.87 -7.42 -9.52
C GLY A 81 -1.56 -7.96 -10.08
N ALA A 82 -0.48 -7.88 -9.30
CA ALA A 82 0.82 -8.42 -9.70
C ALA A 82 0.77 -9.95 -9.92
N ALA A 83 0.02 -10.68 -9.08
CA ALA A 83 -0.18 -12.11 -9.21
C ALA A 83 -0.98 -12.47 -10.47
N ALA A 84 -2.03 -11.71 -10.80
CA ALA A 84 -2.80 -11.90 -12.03
C ALA A 84 -1.89 -11.83 -13.26
N ASP A 85 -1.02 -10.82 -13.34
CA ASP A 85 -0.04 -10.69 -14.42
C ASP A 85 0.91 -11.89 -14.52
N VAL A 86 1.41 -12.38 -13.38
CA VAL A 86 2.31 -13.53 -13.34
C VAL A 86 1.60 -14.79 -13.85
N ILE A 87 0.35 -15.00 -13.41
CA ILE A 87 -0.46 -16.15 -13.85
C ILE A 87 -0.75 -16.04 -15.34
N LEU A 88 -1.24 -14.89 -15.83
CA LEU A 88 -1.54 -14.68 -17.24
C LEU A 88 -0.34 -15.00 -18.12
N LYS A 89 0.83 -14.45 -17.79
CA LYS A 89 2.08 -14.72 -18.51
C LYS A 89 2.44 -16.21 -18.53
N LYS A 90 2.27 -16.91 -17.40
CA LYS A 90 2.52 -18.36 -17.31
C LYS A 90 1.67 -19.16 -18.31
N TYR A 91 0.46 -18.68 -18.62
CA TYR A 91 -0.47 -19.33 -19.54
C TYR A 91 -0.51 -18.67 -20.93
N GLY A 92 0.46 -17.82 -21.27
CA GLY A 92 0.52 -17.14 -22.57
C GLY A 92 -0.64 -16.18 -22.81
N GLN A 93 -1.23 -15.65 -21.73
CA GLN A 93 -2.29 -14.65 -21.75
C GLN A 93 -1.73 -13.29 -21.29
N GLU A 94 -2.48 -12.24 -21.55
CA GLU A 94 -2.20 -10.88 -21.09
C GLU A 94 -3.50 -10.12 -20.79
N ILE A 95 -3.41 -9.03 -20.02
CA ILE A 95 -4.49 -8.06 -19.87
C ILE A 95 -4.55 -7.24 -21.16
N THR A 96 -5.66 -7.32 -21.88
CA THR A 96 -5.85 -6.67 -23.17
C THR A 96 -6.47 -5.28 -23.02
N LYS A 97 -6.44 -4.49 -24.09
CA LYS A 97 -7.19 -3.22 -24.14
C LYS A 97 -8.70 -3.44 -23.99
N ALA A 98 -9.24 -4.53 -24.53
CA ALA A 98 -10.67 -4.85 -24.40
C ALA A 98 -11.06 -5.06 -22.93
N ASP A 99 -10.22 -5.75 -22.14
CA ASP A 99 -10.47 -5.93 -20.70
C ASP A 99 -10.51 -4.58 -19.96
N ARG A 100 -9.55 -3.69 -20.28
CA ARG A 100 -9.48 -2.34 -19.67
C ARG A 100 -10.67 -1.48 -20.07
N ASP A 101 -11.06 -1.51 -21.34
CA ASP A 101 -12.17 -0.71 -21.86
C ASP A 101 -13.51 -1.18 -21.26
N GLU A 102 -13.71 -2.50 -21.11
CA GLU A 102 -14.88 -3.07 -20.44
C GLU A 102 -15.00 -2.61 -18.98
N ILE A 103 -13.88 -2.67 -18.23
CA ILE A 103 -13.85 -2.18 -16.86
C ILE A 103 -14.03 -0.67 -16.80
N ALA A 104 -13.39 0.10 -17.68
CA ALA A 104 -13.53 1.55 -17.71
C ALA A 104 -15.00 1.98 -17.92
N VAL A 105 -15.70 1.30 -18.84
CA VAL A 105 -17.14 1.49 -19.02
C VAL A 105 -17.90 1.14 -17.74
N SER A 106 -17.64 -0.01 -17.15
CA SER A 106 -18.31 -0.45 -15.91
C SER A 106 -18.10 0.53 -14.75
N VAL A 107 -16.87 0.99 -14.53
CA VAL A 107 -16.52 1.99 -13.51
C VAL A 107 -17.26 3.30 -13.77
N SER A 108 -17.25 3.80 -15.02
CA SER A 108 -17.93 5.05 -15.38
C SER A 108 -19.44 5.04 -15.16
N GLN A 109 -20.06 3.85 -15.21
CA GLN A 109 -21.52 3.69 -15.05
C GLN A 109 -21.94 3.45 -13.60
N ASN A 110 -21.07 2.86 -12.78
CA ASN A 110 -21.45 2.31 -11.48
C ASN A 110 -20.70 2.93 -10.30
N THR A 111 -19.67 3.75 -10.53
CA THR A 111 -18.84 4.34 -9.47
C THR A 111 -18.65 5.83 -9.74
N ASP A 112 -18.96 6.66 -8.76
CA ASP A 112 -18.55 8.06 -8.79
C ASP A 112 -17.04 8.12 -8.54
N THR A 113 -16.29 8.54 -9.55
CA THR A 113 -14.83 8.65 -9.53
C THR A 113 -14.38 10.11 -9.68
N SER A 114 -15.27 11.07 -9.45
CA SER A 114 -14.98 12.50 -9.58
C SER A 114 -13.81 12.95 -8.70
N GLU A 115 -13.71 12.41 -7.50
CA GLU A 115 -12.64 12.68 -6.53
C GLU A 115 -11.39 11.79 -6.74
N PHE A 116 -11.42 10.84 -7.68
CA PHE A 116 -10.30 9.93 -7.89
C PHE A 116 -9.28 10.58 -8.83
N THR A 117 -8.00 10.43 -8.50
CA THR A 117 -6.91 10.77 -9.42
C THR A 117 -6.92 9.84 -10.63
N GLU A 118 -6.27 10.25 -11.72
CA GLU A 118 -6.09 9.38 -12.88
C GLU A 118 -5.25 8.15 -12.54
N HIS A 119 -4.31 8.26 -11.59
CA HIS A 119 -3.55 7.11 -11.11
C HIS A 119 -4.47 6.08 -10.45
N LEU A 120 -5.29 6.49 -9.48
CA LEU A 120 -6.22 5.61 -8.78
C LEU A 120 -7.26 5.00 -9.74
N LYS A 121 -7.80 5.77 -10.69
CA LYS A 121 -8.71 5.24 -11.72
C LYS A 121 -8.03 4.17 -12.56
N ASN A 122 -6.82 4.43 -13.06
CA ASN A 122 -6.08 3.47 -13.86
C ASN A 122 -5.72 2.22 -13.06
N LEU A 123 -5.37 2.35 -11.78
CA LEU A 123 -5.11 1.23 -10.90
C LEU A 123 -6.36 0.37 -10.71
N ILE A 124 -7.51 0.98 -10.40
CA ILE A 124 -8.79 0.26 -10.28
C ILE A 124 -9.10 -0.48 -11.59
N ILE A 125 -8.93 0.19 -12.74
CA ILE A 125 -9.15 -0.43 -14.05
C ILE A 125 -8.23 -1.63 -14.23
N GLU A 126 -6.94 -1.48 -13.94
CA GLU A 126 -5.94 -2.54 -14.11
C GLU A 126 -6.22 -3.76 -13.25
N LEU A 127 -6.50 -3.54 -11.96
CA LEU A 127 -6.76 -4.62 -11.01
C LEU A 127 -7.98 -5.45 -11.42
N ASN A 128 -9.06 -4.79 -11.83
CA ASN A 128 -10.27 -5.47 -12.27
C ASN A 128 -10.11 -6.11 -13.66
N ALA A 129 -9.37 -5.48 -14.57
CA ALA A 129 -9.07 -6.04 -15.89
C ALA A 129 -8.21 -7.31 -15.77
N GLY A 130 -7.32 -7.38 -14.78
CA GLY A 130 -6.61 -8.61 -14.41
C GLY A 130 -7.57 -9.74 -14.03
N GLY A 131 -8.60 -9.44 -13.24
CA GLY A 131 -9.67 -10.38 -12.89
C GLY A 131 -10.43 -10.91 -14.12
N LEU A 132 -10.81 -10.02 -15.05
CA LEU A 132 -11.45 -10.43 -16.31
C LEU A 132 -10.52 -11.31 -17.16
N ALA A 133 -9.26 -10.91 -17.29
CA ALA A 133 -8.28 -11.62 -18.09
C ALA A 133 -8.04 -13.03 -17.56
N LEU A 134 -8.04 -13.23 -16.24
CA LEU A 134 -7.86 -14.53 -15.62
C LEU A 134 -8.96 -15.55 -16.01
N ASN A 135 -10.14 -15.10 -16.43
CA ASN A 135 -11.19 -16.00 -16.93
C ASN A 135 -10.78 -16.73 -18.23
N ARG A 136 -9.78 -16.23 -18.96
CA ARG A 136 -9.21 -16.90 -20.14
C ARG A 136 -8.19 -17.99 -19.81
N VAL A 137 -7.74 -18.08 -18.56
CA VAL A 137 -6.76 -19.06 -18.14
C VAL A 137 -7.43 -20.43 -18.05
N VAL A 138 -7.04 -21.34 -18.93
CA VAL A 138 -7.45 -22.74 -18.88
C VAL A 138 -6.44 -23.51 -18.05
N ALA A 139 -6.90 -24.09 -16.93
CA ALA A 139 -6.04 -24.95 -16.11
C ALA A 139 -5.57 -26.16 -16.94
N PRO A 140 -4.33 -26.64 -16.76
CA PRO A 140 -3.89 -27.87 -17.41
C PRO A 140 -4.79 -29.02 -16.98
N ASP A 141 -5.13 -29.91 -17.90
CA ASP A 141 -5.82 -31.15 -17.55
C ASP A 141 -5.04 -31.89 -16.43
N ALA A 142 -5.73 -32.46 -15.45
CA ALA A 142 -5.09 -33.13 -14.31
C ALA A 142 -4.07 -34.23 -14.73
N LYS A 143 -4.19 -34.76 -15.95
CA LYS A 143 -3.27 -35.73 -16.56
C LYS A 143 -1.98 -35.13 -17.12
N SER A 144 -1.95 -33.84 -17.45
CA SER A 144 -0.73 -33.14 -17.92
C SER A 144 -0.01 -32.38 -16.79
N ALA A 145 -0.68 -32.10 -15.68
CA ALA A 145 -0.11 -31.44 -14.49
C ALA A 145 0.77 -32.33 -13.59
N SER A 146 0.81 -33.65 -13.85
CA SER A 146 1.50 -34.67 -13.04
C SER A 146 2.79 -35.21 -13.68
N LYS A 147 3.30 -34.57 -14.73
CA LYS A 147 4.57 -34.91 -15.39
C LYS A 147 5.70 -33.95 -15.03
#